data_AF-Q31L86-F1
#
_entry.id   AF-Q31L86-F1
#
_cell.length_a   1.000
_cell.length_b   1.000
_cell.length_c   1.000
_cell.angle_alpha   90.00
_cell.angle_beta   90.00
_cell.angle_gamma   90.00
#
_symmetry.space_group_name_H-M   'P 1'
#
loop_
_entity.id
_entity.type
_entity.pdbx_description
1 polymer ?
#
loop_
_entity_poly.entity_id
_entity_poly.type
_entity_poly.pdbx_seq_one_letter_code
_entity_poly.pdbx_strand_id
1 'polypeptide(L)'
;MPLLRGLCRCSFVCRGMMQPAINHSWISKLTKNDLHQLIEEVKTGNRDAVSKAALFVAHESFGLWHNRARAKLCRHFKNHPPAEVEEQNRMIAAIIQRLIDGCFSEQFMDQLSMTVRLDPKQMQVSAIAALTSPKAYVRRYAERTLHIINASSKVQPNR
;
A
#
# COMPACT_ATOMS: atom_id res chain seq x y z
N MET A 1 -47.10 16.76 -4.99
CA MET A 1 -46.10 16.96 -6.06
C MET A 1 -44.78 17.36 -5.41
N PRO A 2 -43.81 16.44 -5.26
CA PRO A 2 -42.63 16.61 -4.43
C PRO A 2 -41.43 17.16 -5.22
N LEU A 3 -40.62 18.01 -4.60
CA LEU A 3 -39.25 18.27 -5.05
C LEU A 3 -38.32 18.22 -3.84
N LEU A 4 -37.86 16.99 -3.56
CA LEU A 4 -36.74 16.67 -2.68
C LEU A 4 -35.45 17.21 -3.29
N ARG A 5 -34.91 18.31 -2.77
CA ARG A 5 -33.50 18.68 -2.98
C ARG A 5 -32.66 18.07 -1.87
N GLY A 6 -32.30 16.80 -2.07
CA GLY A 6 -31.24 16.14 -1.33
C GLY A 6 -29.88 16.69 -1.76
N LEU A 7 -29.36 17.68 -1.05
CA LEU A 7 -27.95 18.02 -1.10
C LEU A 7 -27.19 16.99 -0.26
N CYS A 8 -26.76 15.93 -0.93
CA CYS A 8 -25.81 14.97 -0.40
C CYS A 8 -24.45 15.67 -0.25
N ARG A 9 -24.21 16.30 0.92
CA ARG A 9 -22.87 16.66 1.36
C ARG A 9 -22.16 15.37 1.77
N CYS A 10 -21.53 14.69 0.82
CA CYS A 10 -20.47 13.73 1.12
C CYS A 10 -19.22 14.51 1.55
N SER A 11 -19.25 15.03 2.77
CA SER A 11 -18.06 15.45 3.49
C SER A 11 -17.31 14.20 3.95
N PHE A 12 -16.58 13.53 3.05
CA PHE A 12 -15.58 12.54 3.48
C PHE A 12 -14.23 13.25 3.63
N VAL A 13 -14.17 14.09 4.66
CA VAL A 13 -12.94 14.77 5.08
C VAL A 13 -12.04 13.75 5.72
N CYS A 14 -10.88 13.54 5.09
CA CYS A 14 -9.58 13.28 5.70
C CYS A 14 -9.61 12.77 7.15
N ARG A 15 -9.81 11.46 7.35
CA ARG A 15 -9.37 10.84 8.60
C ARG A 15 -7.87 10.61 8.51
N GLY A 16 -7.12 11.69 8.67
CA GLY A 16 -5.68 11.65 8.90
C GLY A 16 -5.43 10.87 10.17
N MET A 17 -5.15 9.56 10.03
CA MET A 17 -4.47 8.81 11.07
C MET A 17 -3.02 9.30 11.07
N MET A 18 -2.81 10.42 11.76
CA MET A 18 -1.50 10.84 12.25
C MET A 18 -1.09 9.75 13.24
N GLN A 19 -0.45 8.69 12.73
CA GLN A 19 0.07 7.63 13.58
C GLN A 19 1.17 8.23 14.46
N PRO A 20 1.23 7.88 15.75
CA PRO A 20 2.35 8.27 16.59
C PRO A 20 3.63 7.80 15.90
N ALA A 21 4.64 8.67 15.86
CA ALA A 21 5.97 8.33 15.38
C ALA A 21 6.59 7.30 16.34
N ILE A 22 6.15 6.04 16.24
CA ILE A 22 6.88 4.93 16.81
C ILE A 22 8.21 4.95 16.08
N ASN A 23 9.27 5.34 16.80
CA ASN A 23 10.62 5.36 16.26
C ASN A 23 11.02 3.92 15.95
N HIS A 24 10.72 3.45 14.74
CA HIS A 24 11.12 2.15 14.23
C HIS A 24 12.58 2.19 13.79
N SER A 25 13.47 2.69 14.64
CA SER A 25 14.91 2.85 14.40
C SER A 25 15.62 1.51 14.16
N TRP A 26 14.98 0.39 14.50
CA TRP A 26 15.46 -0.94 14.16
C TRP A 26 15.37 -1.23 12.65
N ILE A 27 14.40 -0.64 11.93
CA ILE A 27 14.20 -0.88 10.51
C ILE A 27 15.38 -0.38 9.69
N SER A 28 15.97 0.77 10.05
CA SER A 28 17.12 1.33 9.34
C SER A 28 18.41 0.53 9.58
N LYS A 29 18.43 -0.33 10.60
CA LYS A 29 19.57 -1.18 10.97
C LYS A 29 19.52 -2.58 10.34
N LEU A 30 18.43 -2.92 9.64
CA LEU A 30 18.28 -4.24 9.02
C LEU A 30 19.31 -4.46 7.93
N THR A 31 20.08 -5.53 8.05
CA THR A 31 20.99 -5.98 7.02
C THR A 31 20.25 -6.79 5.96
N LYS A 32 20.92 -7.08 4.84
CA LYS A 32 20.41 -7.99 3.82
C LYS A 32 20.03 -9.37 4.39
N ASN A 33 20.81 -9.88 5.35
CA ASN A 33 20.59 -11.19 5.95
C ASN A 33 19.34 -11.17 6.84
N ASP A 34 19.15 -10.11 7.64
CA ASP A 34 17.96 -9.95 8.47
C ASP A 34 16.68 -9.89 7.61
N LEU A 35 16.75 -9.18 6.48
CA LEU A 35 15.64 -9.10 5.53
C LEU A 35 15.34 -10.43 4.84
N HIS A 36 16.37 -11.22 4.51
CA HIS A 36 16.19 -12.57 4.00
C HIS A 36 15.49 -13.46 5.03
N GLN A 37 15.98 -13.46 6.27
CA GLN A 37 15.42 -14.25 7.34
C GLN A 37 13.96 -13.86 7.61
N LEU A 38 13.66 -12.57 7.69
CA LEU A 38 12.30 -12.06 7.86
C LEU A 38 11.36 -12.58 6.76
N ILE A 39 11.81 -12.60 5.50
CA ILE A 39 11.00 -13.10 4.38
C ILE A 39 10.72 -14.59 4.52
N GLU A 40 11.70 -15.39 4.92
CA GLU A 40 11.50 -16.83 5.12
C GLU A 40 10.58 -17.12 6.31
N GLU A 41 10.73 -16.40 7.43
CA GLU A 41 9.83 -16.52 8.59
C GLU A 41 8.38 -16.13 8.28
N VAL A 42 8.17 -15.12 7.43
CA VAL A 42 6.82 -14.77 6.94
C VAL A 42 6.24 -15.92 6.12
N LYS A 43 7.04 -16.54 5.24
CA LYS A 43 6.56 -17.66 4.40
C LYS A 43 6.25 -18.92 5.21
N THR A 44 6.92 -19.15 6.33
CA THR A 44 6.61 -20.26 7.24
C THR A 44 5.39 -19.98 8.12
N GLY A 45 4.79 -18.80 8.00
CA GLY A 45 3.56 -18.43 8.73
C GLY A 45 3.79 -17.96 10.16
N ASN A 46 5.01 -17.54 10.51
CA ASN A 46 5.28 -16.98 11.83
C ASN A 46 4.53 -15.65 12.00
N ARG A 47 3.57 -15.61 12.94
CA ARG A 47 2.72 -14.44 13.18
C ARG A 47 3.52 -13.19 13.57
N ASP A 48 4.53 -13.33 14.41
CA ASP A 48 5.36 -12.20 14.84
C ASP A 48 6.19 -11.64 13.68
N ALA A 49 6.65 -12.52 12.78
CA ALA A 49 7.36 -12.11 11.58
C ALA A 49 6.43 -11.40 10.60
N VAL A 50 5.18 -11.84 10.45
CA VAL A 50 4.16 -11.16 9.65
C VAL A 50 3.90 -9.75 10.18
N SER A 51 3.68 -9.59 11.49
CA SER A 51 3.47 -8.27 12.11
C SER A 51 4.67 -7.35 11.92
N LYS A 52 5.90 -7.85 12.14
CA LYS A 52 7.13 -7.09 11.89
C LYS A 52 7.29 -6.71 10.43
N ALA A 53 6.96 -7.62 9.51
CA ALA A 53 7.05 -7.37 8.07
C ALA A 53 5.99 -6.36 7.60
N ALA A 54 4.78 -6.39 8.15
CA ALA A 54 3.75 -5.40 7.87
C ALA A 54 4.19 -3.99 8.32
N LEU A 55 4.78 -3.88 9.52
CA LEU A 55 5.41 -2.64 9.99
C LEU A 55 6.55 -2.18 9.07
N PHE A 56 7.42 -3.10 8.64
CA PHE A 56 8.52 -2.80 7.72
C PHE A 56 8.04 -2.28 6.35
N VAL A 57 6.97 -2.87 5.80
CA VAL A 57 6.36 -2.40 4.55
C VAL A 57 5.74 -1.02 4.73
N ALA A 58 5.05 -0.78 5.85
CA ALA A 58 4.43 0.50 6.17
C ALA A 58 5.43 1.62 6.46
N HIS A 59 6.62 1.31 6.98
CA HIS A 59 7.63 2.31 7.29
C HIS A 59 8.55 2.59 6.10
N GLU A 60 8.94 3.85 5.90
CA GLU A 60 9.93 4.23 4.88
C GLU A 60 11.36 4.04 5.42
N SER A 61 12.26 3.53 4.59
CA SER A 61 13.67 3.34 4.93
C SER A 61 14.49 3.07 3.67
N PHE A 62 15.75 3.52 3.70
CA PHE A 62 16.64 3.62 2.54
C PHE A 62 17.90 2.76 2.65
N GLY A 63 17.79 1.57 3.23
CA GLY A 63 18.93 0.63 3.29
C GLY A 63 19.12 -0.14 1.98
N LEU A 64 20.35 -0.62 1.78
CA LEU A 64 20.65 -1.57 0.71
C LEU A 64 19.69 -2.76 0.84
N TRP A 65 19.09 -3.18 -0.27
CA TRP A 65 18.14 -4.31 -0.32
C TRP A 65 16.74 -4.06 0.28
N HIS A 66 16.46 -2.93 0.93
CA HIS A 66 15.16 -2.68 1.58
C HIS A 66 13.99 -2.68 0.59
N ASN A 67 14.13 -1.98 -0.54
CA ASN A 67 13.07 -1.92 -1.55
C ASN A 67 12.82 -3.30 -2.19
N ARG A 68 13.87 -4.10 -2.34
CA ARG A 68 13.75 -5.47 -2.85
C ARG A 68 13.05 -6.39 -1.84
N ALA A 69 13.34 -6.22 -0.55
CA ALA A 69 12.64 -6.93 0.51
C ALA A 69 11.16 -6.54 0.57
N ARG A 70 10.82 -5.24 0.50
CA ARG A 70 9.43 -4.77 0.40
C ARG A 70 8.71 -5.38 -0.79
N ALA A 71 9.33 -5.37 -1.97
CA ALA A 71 8.75 -5.98 -3.16
C ALA A 71 8.46 -7.48 -2.97
N LYS A 72 9.40 -8.24 -2.38
CA LYS A 72 9.19 -9.66 -2.05
C LYS A 72 8.06 -9.88 -1.05
N LEU A 73 8.01 -9.10 0.03
CA LEU A 73 6.96 -9.18 1.05
C LEU A 73 5.60 -8.82 0.46
N CYS A 74 5.50 -7.75 -0.33
CA CYS A 74 4.24 -7.36 -0.98
C CYS A 74 3.74 -8.41 -1.97
N ARG A 75 4.63 -9.09 -2.71
CA ARG A 75 4.23 -10.22 -3.55
C ARG A 75 3.63 -11.37 -2.75
N HIS A 76 4.15 -11.64 -1.56
CA HIS A 76 3.62 -12.65 -0.66
C HIS A 76 2.28 -12.20 -0.06
N PHE A 77 2.22 -11.00 0.53
CA PHE A 77 1.03 -10.45 1.17
C PHE A 77 -0.15 -10.22 0.21
N LYS A 78 0.13 -10.02 -1.08
CA LYS A 78 -0.90 -9.99 -2.13
C LYS A 78 -1.76 -11.26 -2.14
N ASN A 79 -1.17 -12.42 -1.83
CA ASN A 79 -1.87 -13.70 -1.81
C ASN A 79 -2.18 -14.19 -0.38
N HIS A 80 -1.41 -13.74 0.61
CA HIS A 80 -1.53 -14.13 2.02
C HIS A 80 -1.54 -12.86 2.88
N PRO A 81 -2.65 -12.11 2.91
CA PRO A 81 -2.70 -10.87 3.68
C PRO A 81 -2.49 -11.14 5.18
N PRO A 82 -1.88 -10.21 5.93
CA PRO A 82 -1.83 -10.30 7.39
C PRO A 82 -3.21 -10.50 7.99
N ALA A 83 -3.32 -11.28 9.07
CA ALA A 83 -4.62 -11.58 9.68
C ALA A 83 -5.28 -10.35 10.29
N GLU A 84 -4.48 -9.43 10.85
CA GLU A 84 -4.96 -8.23 11.52
C GLU A 84 -5.30 -7.12 10.50
N VAL A 85 -6.54 -6.63 10.55
CA VAL A 85 -7.06 -5.62 9.62
C VAL A 85 -6.31 -4.29 9.78
N GLU A 86 -5.90 -3.96 11.00
CA GLU A 86 -5.13 -2.76 11.32
C GLU A 86 -3.76 -2.76 10.64
N GLU A 87 -3.11 -3.93 10.53
CA GLU A 87 -1.83 -4.09 9.85
C GLU A 87 -1.97 -3.92 8.33
N GLN A 88 -3.02 -4.50 7.76
CA GLN A 88 -3.36 -4.31 6.34
C GLN A 88 -3.61 -2.82 6.05
N ASN A 89 -4.49 -2.18 6.82
CA ASN A 89 -4.84 -0.77 6.65
C ASN A 89 -3.61 0.13 6.79
N ARG A 90 -2.72 -0.16 7.74
CA ARG A 90 -1.47 0.60 7.92
C ARG A 90 -0.57 0.50 6.69
N MET A 91 -0.39 -0.69 6.12
CA MET A 91 0.40 -0.87 4.90
C MET A 91 -0.23 -0.13 3.71
N ILE A 92 -1.54 -0.29 3.52
CA ILE A 92 -2.29 0.34 2.43
C ILE A 92 -2.16 1.86 2.50
N ALA A 93 -2.42 2.45 3.67
CA ALA A 93 -2.33 3.88 3.89
C ALA A 93 -0.92 4.41 3.61
N ALA A 94 0.12 3.73 4.09
CA ALA A 94 1.50 4.13 3.84
C ALA A 94 1.88 4.09 2.35
N ILE A 95 1.45 3.05 1.63
CA ILE A 95 1.73 2.92 0.19
C ILE A 95 0.97 4.01 -0.59
N ILE A 96 -0.30 4.26 -0.25
CA ILE A 96 -1.09 5.33 -0.87
C ILE A 96 -0.42 6.69 -0.65
N GLN A 97 0.01 6.98 0.58
CA GLN A 97 0.66 8.24 0.92
C GLN A 97 1.95 8.44 0.11
N ARG A 98 2.79 7.39 0.00
CA ARG A 98 3.98 7.43 -0.85
C ARG A 98 3.66 7.74 -2.31
N LEU A 99 2.60 7.15 -2.87
CA LEU A 99 2.20 7.45 -4.24
C LEU A 99 1.87 8.94 -4.40
N ILE A 100 1.07 9.49 -3.49
CA ILE A 100 0.63 10.89 -3.52
C ILE A 100 1.84 11.84 -3.39
N ASP A 101 2.72 11.57 -2.42
CA ASP A 101 3.89 12.41 -2.14
C ASP A 101 4.99 12.26 -3.22
N GLY A 102 4.98 11.15 -3.95
CA GLY A 102 6.03 10.78 -4.88
C GLY A 102 7.30 10.27 -4.21
N CYS A 103 7.25 9.87 -2.94
CA CYS A 103 8.37 9.35 -2.17
C CYS A 103 8.47 7.83 -2.34
N PHE A 104 8.95 7.37 -3.50
CA PHE A 104 9.13 5.95 -3.79
C PHE A 104 10.22 5.68 -4.83
N SER A 105 10.68 4.43 -4.88
CA SER A 105 11.73 3.95 -5.79
C SER A 105 11.17 3.09 -6.93
N GLU A 106 12.02 2.71 -7.90
CA GLU A 106 11.61 1.99 -9.12
C GLU A 106 10.85 0.66 -8.87
N GLN A 107 11.00 0.03 -7.71
CA GLN A 107 10.34 -1.25 -7.35
C GLN A 107 8.97 -1.09 -6.67
N PHE A 108 8.38 0.10 -6.74
CA PHE A 108 7.13 0.42 -6.04
C PHE A 108 5.88 -0.24 -6.64
N MET A 109 5.94 -0.73 -7.89
CA MET A 109 4.79 -1.37 -8.53
C MET A 109 4.29 -2.64 -7.82
N ASP A 110 5.18 -3.40 -7.17
CA ASP A 110 4.79 -4.57 -6.38
C ASP A 110 3.95 -4.16 -5.16
N GLN A 111 4.26 -3.01 -4.55
CA GLN A 111 3.50 -2.45 -3.43
C GLN A 111 2.11 -1.98 -3.91
N LEU A 112 2.06 -1.25 -5.02
CA LEU A 112 0.79 -0.80 -5.61
C LEU A 112 -0.11 -1.97 -6.02
N SER A 113 0.48 -3.01 -6.63
CA SER A 113 -0.28 -4.20 -7.05
C SER A 113 -0.87 -4.96 -5.87
N MET A 114 -0.16 -4.99 -4.73
CA MET A 114 -0.71 -5.52 -3.48
C MET A 114 -1.88 -4.66 -3.01
N THR A 115 -1.71 -3.34 -2.94
CA THR A 115 -2.77 -2.42 -2.49
C THR A 115 -4.01 -2.48 -3.37
N VAL A 116 -3.87 -2.57 -4.70
CA VAL A 116 -5.01 -2.77 -5.63
C VAL A 116 -5.81 -4.02 -5.29
N ARG A 117 -5.15 -5.10 -4.84
CA ARG A 117 -5.84 -6.35 -4.52
C ARG A 117 -6.50 -6.31 -3.14
N LEU A 118 -5.88 -5.65 -2.17
CA LEU A 118 -6.42 -5.55 -0.81
C LEU A 118 -7.54 -4.52 -0.70
N ASP A 119 -7.38 -3.35 -1.32
CA ASP A 119 -8.40 -2.31 -1.37
C ASP A 119 -8.41 -1.59 -2.74
N PRO A 120 -9.09 -2.16 -3.75
CA PRO A 120 -9.17 -1.56 -5.08
C PRO A 120 -9.92 -0.22 -5.07
N LYS A 121 -10.88 -0.03 -4.16
CA LYS A 121 -11.71 1.18 -4.11
C LYS A 121 -10.89 2.36 -3.62
N GLN A 122 -10.20 2.19 -2.50
CA GLN A 122 -9.34 3.26 -1.95
C GLN A 122 -8.19 3.56 -2.92
N MET A 123 -7.57 2.53 -3.51
CA MET A 123 -6.50 2.71 -4.48
C MET A 123 -6.97 3.46 -5.74
N GLN A 124 -8.19 3.22 -6.23
CA GLN A 124 -8.76 3.94 -7.36
C GLN A 124 -8.89 5.44 -7.06
N VAL A 125 -9.46 5.79 -5.90
CA VAL A 125 -9.61 7.20 -5.47
C VAL A 125 -8.25 7.87 -5.36
N SER A 126 -7.28 7.23 -4.72
CA SER A 126 -5.93 7.77 -4.56
C SER A 126 -5.16 7.88 -5.87
N ALA A 127 -5.33 6.93 -6.79
CA ALA A 127 -4.71 7.01 -8.12
C ALA A 127 -5.30 8.16 -8.94
N ILE A 128 -6.61 8.40 -8.89
CA ILE A 128 -7.24 9.57 -9.53
C ILE A 128 -6.65 10.87 -8.96
N ALA A 129 -6.50 10.96 -7.64
CA ALA A 129 -5.86 12.13 -7.01
C ALA A 129 -4.41 12.30 -7.49
N ALA A 130 -3.63 11.21 -7.60
CA ALA A 130 -2.24 11.26 -8.02
C ALA A 130 -2.05 11.66 -9.50
N LEU A 131 -3.08 11.58 -10.35
CA LEU A 131 -3.01 12.08 -11.75
C LEU A 131 -2.82 13.60 -11.83
N THR A 132 -3.24 14.34 -10.80
CA THR A 132 -3.07 15.81 -10.77
C THR A 132 -1.69 16.23 -10.27
N SER A 133 -0.84 15.27 -9.89
CA SER A 133 0.51 15.56 -9.37
C SER A 133 1.35 16.33 -10.40
N PRO A 134 2.13 17.35 -9.98
CA PRO A 134 3.07 18.02 -10.87
C PRO A 134 4.18 17.09 -11.36
N LYS A 135 4.45 16.00 -10.63
CA LYS A 135 5.53 15.05 -10.92
C LYS A 135 5.10 14.04 -11.99
N ALA A 136 5.72 14.10 -13.16
CA ALA A 136 5.38 13.22 -14.29
C ALA A 136 5.47 11.72 -13.97
N TYR A 137 6.44 11.31 -13.15
CA TYR A 137 6.58 9.91 -12.76
C TYR A 137 5.43 9.43 -11.86
N VAL A 138 4.91 10.29 -10.97
CA VAL A 138 3.74 9.96 -10.14
C VAL A 138 2.52 9.71 -11.02
N ARG A 139 2.28 10.60 -12.00
CA ARG A 139 1.17 10.44 -12.96
C ARG A 139 1.26 9.12 -13.73
N ARG A 140 2.44 8.75 -14.24
CA ARG A 140 2.64 7.46 -14.93
C ARG A 140 2.32 6.26 -14.04
N TYR A 141 2.72 6.30 -12.77
CA TYR A 141 2.40 5.23 -11.81
C TYR A 141 0.90 5.18 -11.48
N ALA A 142 0.26 6.35 -11.37
CA ALA A 142 -1.18 6.45 -11.17
C ALA A 142 -1.98 5.88 -12.36
N GLU A 143 -1.63 6.26 -13.59
CA GLU A 143 -2.21 5.71 -14.83
C GLU A 143 -2.08 4.19 -14.89
N ARG A 144 -0.87 3.68 -14.61
CA ARG A 144 -0.61 2.24 -14.58
C ARG A 144 -1.45 1.53 -13.51
N THR A 145 -1.64 2.16 -12.36
CA THR A 145 -2.48 1.62 -11.27
C THR A 145 -3.95 1.54 -11.70
N LEU A 146 -4.49 2.61 -12.30
CA LEU A 146 -5.86 2.62 -12.83
C LEU A 146 -6.07 1.56 -13.91
N HIS A 147 -5.07 1.35 -14.77
CA HIS A 147 -5.11 0.27 -15.76
C HIS A 147 -5.21 -1.11 -15.10
N ILE A 148 -4.43 -1.38 -14.05
CA ILE A 148 -4.49 -2.64 -13.30
C ILE A 148 -5.86 -2.83 -12.64
N ILE A 149 -6.43 -1.78 -12.04
CA ILE A 149 -7.76 -1.83 -11.41
C ILE A 149 -8.82 -2.20 -12.45
N ASN A 150 -8.85 -1.46 -13.56
CA ASN A 150 -9.83 -1.67 -14.64
C ASN A 150 -9.69 -3.07 -15.27
N ALA A 151 -8.47 -3.56 -15.45
CA ALA A 151 -8.22 -4.92 -15.92
C ALA A 151 -8.71 -5.97 -14.92
N SER A 152 -8.50 -5.75 -13.62
CA SER A 152 -8.93 -6.68 -12.57
C SER A 152 -10.46 -6.75 -12.46
N SER A 153 -11.17 -5.62 -12.65
CA SER A 153 -12.64 -5.58 -12.66
C SER A 153 -13.25 -6.34 -13.84
N LYS A 154 -12.57 -6.39 -15.00
CA LYS A 154 -13.04 -7.14 -16.17
C LYS A 154 -12.91 -8.67 -16.01
N VAL A 155 -12.06 -9.12 -15.08
CA VAL A 155 -11.77 -10.55 -14.84
C VAL A 155 -12.68 -11.17 -13.76
N GLN A 156 -13.56 -10.39 -13.12
CA GLN A 156 -14.64 -10.93 -12.26
C GLN A 156 -15.99 -10.93 -13.01
N PRO A 157 -16.29 -11.93 -13.85
CA PRO A 157 -17.67 -12.23 -14.19
C PRO A 157 -18.30 -12.94 -12.99
N ASN A 158 -19.41 -12.38 -12.47
CA ASN A 158 -20.39 -12.98 -11.57
C ASN A 158 -19.88 -14.10 -10.62
N ARG A 159 -19.64 -13.74 -9.36
CA ARG A 159 -19.81 -14.67 -8.24
C ARG A 159 -20.96 -14.20 -7.37
#